data_AF-A0A0C2DCD3-F1
#
_entry.id   AF-A0A0C2DCD3-F1
#
_cell.length_a   1.000
_cell.length_b   1.000
_cell.length_c   1.000
_cell.angle_alpha   90.00
_cell.angle_beta   90.00
_cell.angle_gamma   90.00
#
_symmetry.space_group_name_H-M   'P 1'
#
loop_
_entity.id
_entity.type
_entity.pdbx_description
1 polymer ?
#
loop_
_entity_poly.entity_id
_entity_poly.type
_entity_poly.pdbx_seq_one_letter_code
_entity_poly.pdbx_strand_id
1 'polypeptide(L)'
;MRKNCPPSVSDIGRVMLRFRELEKEEIESRKDDVYSKNYVPRRYSKCSAEYGTPKPGTLTEMRAKKASKHIAREMLYLCEVIREYGHLTKKGRIEITFGQLFSVYQYISDKKRKLLNKEARGENDHDCMFGAVKIHIKTISYVENETTTLLRWKISSRTLLSPNHFL
;
A
#
# COMPACT_ATOMS: atom_id res chain seq x y z
N MET A 1 -42.41 -10.25 49.28
CA MET A 1 -41.25 -11.15 49.10
C MET A 1 -41.15 -11.57 47.64
N ARG A 2 -40.10 -11.15 46.91
CA ARG A 2 -39.86 -11.61 45.54
C ARG A 2 -39.14 -12.96 45.62
N LYS A 3 -39.80 -14.04 45.20
CA LYS A 3 -39.19 -15.37 45.15
C LYS A 3 -38.28 -15.44 43.92
N ASN A 4 -36.97 -15.53 44.13
CA ASN A 4 -36.04 -15.93 43.08
C ASN A 4 -36.29 -17.42 42.78
N CYS A 5 -37.03 -17.68 41.71
CA CYS A 5 -37.21 -19.03 41.19
C CYS A 5 -35.93 -19.41 40.44
N PRO A 6 -35.33 -20.60 40.69
CA PRO A 6 -34.19 -21.05 39.89
C PRO A 6 -34.63 -21.17 38.42
N PRO A 7 -33.78 -20.78 37.45
CA PRO A 7 -34.12 -20.88 36.04
C PRO A 7 -34.52 -22.32 35.73
N SER A 8 -35.64 -22.47 35.02
CA SER A 8 -36.19 -23.78 34.70
C SER A 8 -35.17 -24.56 33.86
N VAL A 9 -35.17 -25.88 33.94
CA VAL A 9 -34.23 -26.75 33.19
C VAL A 9 -34.29 -26.49 31.66
N SER A 10 -35.38 -25.88 31.17
CA SER A 10 -35.55 -25.43 29.78
C SER A 10 -34.67 -24.21 29.39
N ASP A 11 -34.29 -23.37 30.37
CA ASP A 11 -33.52 -22.15 30.16
C ASP A 11 -32.02 -22.46 29.97
N ILE A 12 -31.49 -23.43 30.72
CA ILE A 12 -30.11 -23.91 30.55
C ILE A 12 -29.96 -24.57 29.18
N GLY A 13 -30.95 -25.37 28.76
CA GLY A 13 -30.97 -25.98 27.43
C GLY A 13 -30.94 -24.94 26.31
N ARG A 14 -31.74 -23.87 26.43
CA ARG A 14 -31.74 -22.75 25.49
C ARG A 14 -30.38 -22.04 25.42
N VAL A 15 -29.76 -21.80 26.56
CA VAL A 15 -28.46 -21.15 26.66
C VAL A 15 -27.37 -22.01 26.03
N MET A 16 -27.36 -23.32 26.29
CA MET A 16 -26.42 -24.28 25.67
C MET A 16 -26.60 -24.36 24.15
N LEU A 17 -27.84 -24.29 23.65
CA LEU A 17 -28.10 -24.23 22.21
C LEU A 17 -27.53 -22.95 21.59
N ARG A 18 -27.74 -21.79 22.25
CA ARG A 18 -27.16 -20.51 21.80
C ARG A 18 -25.63 -20.54 21.80
N PHE A 19 -25.00 -21.09 22.84
CA PHE A 19 -23.53 -21.22 22.86
C PHE A 19 -23.02 -22.07 21.69
N ARG A 20 -23.69 -23.19 21.38
CA ARG A 20 -23.34 -24.03 20.24
C ARG A 20 -23.54 -23.32 18.89
N GLU A 21 -24.55 -22.48 18.76
CA GLU A 21 -24.77 -21.65 17.57
C GLU A 21 -23.64 -20.62 17.39
N LEU A 22 -23.31 -19.88 18.45
CA LEU A 22 -22.22 -18.91 18.46
C LEU A 22 -20.87 -19.54 18.15
N GLU A 23 -20.57 -20.71 18.72
CA GLU A 23 -19.35 -21.47 18.39
C GLU A 23 -19.29 -21.83 16.90
N LYS A 24 -20.41 -22.24 16.30
CA LYS A 24 -20.46 -22.56 14.86
C LYS A 24 -20.22 -21.32 14.01
N GLU A 25 -20.84 -20.19 14.36
CA GLU A 25 -20.64 -18.91 13.67
C GLU A 25 -19.20 -18.41 13.79
N GLU A 26 -18.58 -18.55 14.98
CA GLU A 26 -17.19 -18.19 15.22
C GLU A 26 -16.23 -19.06 14.40
N ILE A 27 -16.45 -20.39 14.41
CA ILE A 27 -15.68 -21.33 13.59
C ILE A 27 -15.79 -20.97 12.12
N GLU A 28 -17.01 -20.70 11.61
CA GLU A 28 -17.26 -20.30 10.22
C GLU A 28 -16.51 -19.03 9.84
N SER A 29 -16.66 -17.96 10.64
CA SER A 29 -16.02 -16.67 10.39
C SER A 29 -14.49 -16.75 10.38
N ARG A 30 -13.91 -17.66 11.17
CA ARG A 30 -12.46 -17.86 11.31
C ARG A 30 -11.90 -18.95 10.40
N LYS A 31 -12.69 -19.60 9.54
CA LYS A 31 -12.15 -20.61 8.61
C LYS A 31 -11.08 -20.06 7.68
N ASP A 32 -11.18 -18.77 7.38
CA ASP A 32 -10.31 -18.06 6.45
C ASP A 32 -9.15 -17.31 7.12
N ASP A 33 -9.06 -17.35 8.43
CA ASP A 33 -7.98 -16.73 9.18
C ASP A 33 -6.74 -17.62 9.14
N VAL A 34 -5.61 -17.06 8.69
CA VAL A 34 -4.32 -17.75 8.59
C VAL A 34 -3.81 -18.25 9.96
N TYR A 35 -4.28 -17.64 11.05
CA TYR A 35 -3.91 -18.01 12.42
C TYR A 35 -4.88 -19.02 13.05
N SER A 36 -5.91 -19.46 12.32
CA SER A 36 -6.86 -20.47 12.78
C SER A 36 -6.25 -21.87 12.78
N LYS A 37 -6.56 -22.67 13.81
CA LYS A 37 -6.14 -24.09 13.88
C LYS A 37 -6.64 -24.91 12.68
N ASN A 38 -7.80 -24.55 12.14
CA ASN A 38 -8.44 -25.26 11.02
C ASN A 38 -8.22 -24.56 9.67
N TYR A 39 -7.24 -23.65 9.56
CA TYR A 39 -6.96 -22.93 8.33
C TYR A 39 -6.45 -23.87 7.24
N VAL A 40 -7.02 -23.76 6.04
CA VAL A 40 -6.54 -24.49 4.86
C VAL A 40 -6.01 -23.48 3.84
N PRO A 41 -4.69 -23.47 3.55
CA PRO A 41 -4.11 -22.56 2.56
C PRO A 41 -4.73 -22.76 1.17
N ARG A 42 -5.30 -21.68 0.62
CA ARG A 42 -5.81 -21.68 -0.76
C ARG A 42 -4.64 -21.64 -1.74
N ARG A 43 -4.62 -22.56 -2.71
CA ARG A 43 -3.64 -22.56 -3.80
C ARG A 43 -4.24 -21.90 -5.03
N TYR A 44 -3.83 -20.66 -5.27
CA TYR A 44 -4.20 -19.94 -6.49
C TYR A 44 -3.18 -20.19 -7.59
N SER A 45 -3.66 -20.37 -8.83
CA SER A 45 -2.79 -20.32 -10.02
C SER A 45 -2.29 -18.89 -10.22
N LYS A 46 -1.01 -18.72 -10.56
CA LYS A 46 -0.41 -17.39 -10.80
C LYS A 46 -1.08 -16.61 -11.93
N CYS A 47 -1.74 -17.31 -12.86
CA CYS A 47 -2.46 -16.69 -13.98
C CYS A 47 -3.94 -16.44 -13.68
N SER A 48 -4.43 -16.79 -12.48
CA SER A 48 -5.82 -16.52 -12.09
C SER A 48 -6.00 -15.06 -11.70
N ALA A 49 -7.14 -14.47 -12.07
CA ALA A 49 -7.48 -13.09 -11.70
C ALA A 49 -7.59 -12.87 -10.17
N GLU A 50 -7.82 -13.96 -9.43
CA GLU A 50 -7.89 -13.95 -7.96
C GLU A 50 -6.51 -13.92 -7.30
N TYR A 51 -5.44 -14.29 -8.03
CA TYR A 51 -4.08 -14.30 -7.48
C TYR A 51 -3.60 -12.88 -7.14
N GLY A 52 -3.28 -12.64 -5.87
CA GLY A 52 -2.83 -11.34 -5.38
C GLY A 52 -3.95 -10.31 -5.15
N THR A 53 -5.21 -10.70 -5.34
CA THR A 53 -6.37 -9.82 -5.16
C THR A 53 -6.96 -10.00 -3.77
N PRO A 54 -7.16 -8.92 -2.98
CA PRO A 54 -7.86 -9.01 -1.70
C PRO A 54 -9.30 -9.49 -1.86
N LYS A 55 -9.82 -10.22 -0.87
CA LYS A 55 -11.22 -10.63 -0.87
C LYS A 55 -12.16 -9.42 -0.86
N PRO A 56 -13.23 -9.42 -1.67
CA PRO A 56 -14.18 -8.32 -1.70
C PRO A 56 -14.88 -8.14 -0.35
N GLY A 57 -15.15 -6.89 0.03
CA GLY A 57 -15.79 -6.51 1.29
C GLY A 57 -14.87 -6.50 2.51
N THR A 58 -13.58 -6.85 2.36
CA THR A 58 -12.65 -6.90 3.51
C THR A 58 -11.97 -5.56 3.78
N LEU A 59 -11.50 -5.37 5.02
CA LEU A 59 -10.64 -4.23 5.37
C LEU A 59 -9.39 -4.17 4.49
N THR A 60 -8.83 -5.31 4.10
CA THR A 60 -7.68 -5.41 3.21
C THR A 60 -7.98 -4.86 1.82
N GLU A 61 -9.16 -5.13 1.27
CA GLU A 61 -9.60 -4.53 0.01
C GLU A 61 -9.71 -3.02 0.11
N MET A 62 -10.33 -2.50 1.18
CA MET A 62 -10.45 -1.06 1.39
C MET A 62 -9.08 -0.39 1.52
N ARG A 63 -8.13 -1.01 2.23
CA ARG A 63 -6.75 -0.53 2.33
C ARG A 63 -6.05 -0.56 0.98
N ALA A 64 -6.21 -1.62 0.19
CA ALA A 64 -5.63 -1.72 -1.15
C ALA A 64 -6.17 -0.64 -2.09
N LYS A 65 -7.49 -0.38 -2.08
CA LYS A 65 -8.12 0.71 -2.85
C LYS A 65 -7.60 2.07 -2.42
N LYS A 66 -7.50 2.33 -1.11
CA LYS A 66 -6.95 3.59 -0.57
C LYS A 66 -5.49 3.78 -1.00
N ALA A 67 -4.67 2.75 -0.88
CA ALA A 67 -3.26 2.77 -1.29
C ALA A 67 -3.10 2.98 -2.80
N SER A 68 -3.89 2.29 -3.63
CA SER A 68 -3.89 2.46 -5.08
C SER A 68 -4.24 3.90 -5.48
N LYS A 69 -5.29 4.48 -4.90
CA LYS A 69 -5.65 5.89 -5.13
C LYS A 69 -4.55 6.85 -4.68
N HIS A 70 -3.91 6.57 -3.54
CA HIS A 70 -2.80 7.36 -3.04
C HIS A 70 -1.60 7.33 -4.00
N ILE A 71 -1.18 6.13 -4.44
CA ILE A 71 -0.09 5.95 -5.41
C ILE A 71 -0.40 6.67 -6.73
N ALA A 72 -1.63 6.56 -7.23
CA ALA A 72 -2.03 7.25 -8.46
C ALA A 72 -1.88 8.78 -8.35
N ARG A 73 -2.24 9.36 -7.21
CA ARG A 73 -2.05 10.80 -6.95
C ARG A 73 -0.57 11.17 -6.87
N GLU A 74 0.24 10.38 -6.17
CA GLU A 74 1.69 10.60 -6.10
C GLU A 74 2.36 10.52 -7.48
N MET A 75 1.89 9.61 -8.35
CA MET A 75 2.37 9.49 -9.73
C MET A 75 1.99 10.72 -10.58
N LEU A 76 0.77 11.24 -10.43
CA LEU A 76 0.35 12.46 -11.12
C LEU A 76 1.17 13.67 -10.66
N TYR A 77 1.36 13.82 -9.34
CA TYR A 77 2.19 14.87 -8.78
C TYR A 77 3.64 14.77 -9.28
N LEU A 78 4.21 13.55 -9.34
CA LEU A 78 5.52 13.34 -9.94
C LEU A 78 5.57 13.78 -11.40
N CYS A 79 4.55 13.47 -12.21
CA CYS A 79 4.45 13.95 -13.59
C CYS A 79 4.44 15.48 -13.67
N GLU A 80 3.69 16.16 -12.80
CA GLU A 80 3.67 17.63 -12.73
C GLU A 80 5.05 18.20 -12.39
N VAL A 81 5.73 17.64 -11.38
CA VAL A 81 7.09 18.04 -11.01
C VAL A 81 8.06 17.84 -12.19
N ILE A 82 7.98 16.71 -12.90
CA ILE A 82 8.82 16.47 -14.07
C ILE A 82 8.50 17.48 -15.18
N ARG A 83 7.24 17.83 -15.39
CA ARG A 83 6.81 18.79 -16.40
C ARG A 83 7.33 20.21 -16.11
N GLU A 84 7.34 20.61 -14.84
CA GLU A 84 7.76 21.94 -14.39
C GLU A 84 9.29 22.08 -14.31
N TYR A 85 9.99 21.09 -13.75
CA TYR A 85 11.42 21.17 -13.46
C TYR A 85 12.30 20.35 -14.43
N GLY A 86 11.70 19.55 -15.30
CA GLY A 86 12.40 18.78 -16.33
C GLY A 86 12.81 19.66 -17.51
N HIS A 87 13.75 19.14 -18.31
CA HIS A 87 14.23 19.83 -19.51
C HIS A 87 13.72 19.15 -20.78
N LEU A 88 13.38 19.95 -21.79
CA LEU A 88 12.97 19.45 -23.10
C LEU A 88 14.20 18.92 -23.85
N THR A 89 14.15 17.64 -24.23
CA THR A 89 15.16 17.04 -25.09
C THR A 89 14.87 17.31 -26.56
N LYS A 90 15.91 17.20 -27.40
CA LYS A 90 15.82 17.31 -28.88
C LYS A 90 14.81 16.35 -29.53
N LYS A 91 14.34 15.34 -28.78
CA LYS A 91 13.32 14.37 -29.20
C LYS A 91 11.89 14.78 -28.81
N GLY A 92 11.68 16.00 -28.31
CA GLY A 92 10.38 16.49 -27.87
C GLY A 92 9.89 15.88 -26.56
N ARG A 93 10.77 15.33 -25.71
CA ARG A 93 10.41 14.70 -24.44
C ARG A 93 10.94 15.48 -23.26
N ILE A 94 10.20 15.50 -22.16
CA ILE A 94 10.65 16.15 -20.93
C ILE A 94 11.42 15.10 -20.10
N GLU A 95 12.66 15.39 -19.75
CA GLU A 95 13.51 14.50 -18.98
C GLU A 95 14.00 15.21 -17.70
N ILE A 96 14.08 14.48 -16.58
CA ILE A 96 14.70 14.96 -15.33
C ILE A 96 15.67 13.90 -14.80
N THR A 97 16.81 14.35 -14.28
CA THR A 97 17.74 13.44 -13.59
C THR A 97 17.27 13.17 -12.16
N PHE A 98 17.60 12.00 -11.61
CA PHE A 98 17.26 11.69 -10.23
C PHE A 98 17.81 12.71 -9.22
N GLY A 99 19.03 13.23 -9.44
CA GLY A 99 19.62 14.26 -8.58
C GLY A 99 18.84 15.57 -8.57
N GLN A 100 18.38 16.02 -9.74
CA GLN A 100 17.51 17.22 -9.85
C GLN A 100 16.17 16.98 -9.18
N LEU A 101 15.53 15.84 -9.47
CA LEU A 101 14.25 15.48 -8.89
C LEU A 101 14.35 15.41 -7.35
N PHE A 102 15.38 14.75 -6.82
CA PHE A 102 15.65 14.67 -5.40
C PHE A 102 15.86 16.06 -4.77
N SER A 103 16.58 16.95 -5.45
CA SER A 103 16.79 18.34 -4.98
C SER A 103 15.48 19.13 -4.89
N VAL A 104 14.60 18.98 -5.89
CA VAL A 104 13.27 19.61 -5.89
C VAL A 104 12.41 19.03 -4.75
N TYR A 105 12.38 17.71 -4.57
CA TYR A 105 11.65 17.10 -3.47
C TYR A 105 12.19 17.52 -2.10
N GLN A 106 13.51 17.62 -1.92
CA GLN A 106 14.12 18.09 -0.68
C GLN A 106 13.70 19.54 -0.39
N TYR A 107 13.78 20.42 -1.38
CA TYR A 107 13.36 21.82 -1.24
C TYR A 107 11.88 21.98 -0.89
N ILE A 108 11.00 21.25 -1.60
CA ILE A 108 9.55 21.27 -1.35
C ILE A 108 9.22 20.67 0.04
N SER A 109 9.88 19.58 0.42
CA SER A 109 9.68 18.91 1.71
C SER A 109 10.17 19.78 2.87
N ASP A 110 11.30 20.47 2.72
CA ASP A 110 11.82 21.41 3.72
C ASP A 110 10.88 22.61 3.92
N LYS A 111 10.25 23.09 2.84
CA LYS A 111 9.24 24.16 2.91
C LYS A 111 7.95 23.68 3.59
N LYS A 112 7.45 22.48 3.24
CA LYS A 112 6.28 21.88 3.90
C LYS A 112 6.54 21.58 5.39
N ARG A 113 7.72 21.09 5.76
CA ARG A 113 8.10 20.84 7.17
C ARG A 113 8.17 22.13 8.00
N LYS A 114 8.67 23.23 7.42
CA LYS A 114 8.70 24.55 8.07
C LYS A 114 7.31 25.16 8.27
N LEU A 115 6.36 24.89 7.37
CA LEU A 115 4.95 25.29 7.49
C LEU A 115 4.18 24.41 8.48
N LEU A 116 4.39 23.08 8.43
CA LEU A 116 3.76 22.10 9.32
C LEU A 116 4.13 22.32 10.80
N ASN A 117 5.34 22.79 11.09
CA ASN A 117 5.74 23.13 12.47
C ASN A 117 4.98 24.32 13.07
N LYS A 118 4.15 25.04 12.31
CA LYS A 118 3.28 26.11 12.82
C LYS A 118 1.86 25.64 13.13
N GLU A 119 1.47 24.45 12.68
CA GLU A 119 0.10 23.96 12.77
C GLU A 119 0.13 22.53 13.34
N ALA A 120 0.09 22.45 14.67
CA ALA A 120 0.18 21.20 15.41
C ALA A 120 -0.99 20.24 15.10
N ARG A 121 -0.68 18.94 15.22
CA ARG A 121 -1.62 17.84 15.56
C ARG A 121 -2.83 17.68 14.63
N GLY A 122 -2.64 16.87 13.60
CA GLY A 122 -3.73 16.17 12.92
C GLY A 122 -3.15 15.22 11.88
N GLU A 123 -3.11 13.92 12.22
CA GLU A 123 -3.03 12.77 11.30
C GLU A 123 -2.20 12.97 10.02
N ASN A 124 -0.88 12.76 10.10
CA ASN A 124 -0.02 12.75 8.92
C ASN A 124 0.72 11.41 8.78
N ASP A 125 0.08 10.46 8.11
CA ASP A 125 0.71 9.25 7.56
C ASP A 125 1.52 9.58 6.28
N HIS A 126 2.32 10.66 6.30
CA HIS A 126 3.17 11.06 5.17
C HIS A 126 4.67 10.74 5.39
N ASP A 127 5.04 10.16 6.53
CA ASP A 127 6.46 9.97 6.91
C ASP A 127 7.13 8.68 6.40
N CYS A 128 6.48 7.92 5.51
CA CYS A 128 6.99 6.64 5.03
C CYS A 128 7.47 6.65 3.57
N MET A 129 8.08 7.74 3.06
CA MET A 129 8.54 7.77 1.65
C MET A 129 10.02 7.43 1.42
N PHE A 130 10.82 7.20 2.47
CA PHE A 130 12.23 6.82 2.31
C PHE A 130 12.64 5.62 3.17
N GLY A 131 11.82 4.57 3.18
CA GLY A 131 12.31 3.21 3.38
C GLY A 131 13.12 2.81 2.15
N ALA A 132 14.44 3.00 2.19
CA ALA A 132 15.34 2.91 1.05
C ALA A 132 15.35 1.53 0.37
N VAL A 133 14.51 1.34 -0.65
CA VAL A 133 14.83 0.44 -1.77
C VAL A 133 15.69 1.25 -2.73
N LYS A 134 17.02 1.06 -2.70
CA LYS A 134 17.98 1.72 -3.61
C LYS A 134 17.81 1.19 -5.04
N ILE A 135 16.74 1.58 -5.72
CA ILE A 135 16.66 1.49 -7.18
C ILE A 135 17.44 2.70 -7.70
N HIS A 136 18.62 2.48 -8.29
CA HIS A 136 19.42 3.53 -8.93
C HIS A 136 18.79 3.94 -10.26
N ILE A 137 17.67 4.67 -10.18
CA ILE A 137 17.06 5.35 -11.31
C ILE A 137 17.97 6.52 -11.68
N LYS A 138 18.46 6.57 -12.91
CA LYS A 138 19.38 7.64 -13.35
C LYS A 138 18.60 8.82 -13.93
N THR A 139 17.58 8.53 -14.72
CA THR A 139 16.79 9.52 -15.46
C THR A 139 15.36 9.02 -15.60
N ILE A 140 14.40 9.92 -15.40
CA ILE A 140 12.99 9.70 -15.67
C ILE A 140 12.61 10.56 -16.88
N SER A 141 11.96 9.94 -17.85
CA SER A 141 11.43 10.60 -19.04
C SER A 141 9.92 10.56 -19.01
N TYR A 142 9.31 11.70 -19.35
CA TYR A 142 7.88 11.94 -19.42
C TYR A 142 7.47 12.21 -20.87
N VAL A 143 6.42 11.53 -21.32
CA VAL A 143 5.77 11.76 -22.61
C VAL A 143 4.26 11.85 -22.40
N GLU A 144 3.66 12.93 -22.87
CA GLU A 144 2.22 13.17 -22.83
C GLU A 144 1.66 13.02 -24.25
N ASN A 145 0.73 12.10 -24.43
CA ASN A 145 -0.07 11.95 -25.65
C ASN A 145 -1.54 12.25 -25.32
N GLU A 146 -2.36 12.58 -26.33
CA GLU A 146 -3.77 13.01 -26.18
C GLU A 146 -4.65 12.13 -25.28
N THR A 147 -4.29 10.87 -25.05
CA THR A 147 -5.04 9.92 -24.22
C THR A 147 -4.22 9.26 -23.10
N THR A 148 -2.90 9.47 -23.01
CA THR A 148 -2.05 8.69 -22.09
C THR A 148 -0.80 9.46 -21.66
N THR A 149 -0.53 9.47 -20.34
CA THR A 149 0.75 9.89 -19.77
C THR A 149 1.65 8.67 -19.57
N LEU A 150 2.85 8.67 -20.19
CA LEU A 150 3.82 7.60 -20.06
C LEU A 150 5.08 8.06 -19.33
N LEU A 151 5.38 7.40 -18.21
CA LEU A 151 6.66 7.51 -17.51
C LEU A 151 7.58 6.37 -17.94
N ARG A 152 8.79 6.72 -18.37
CA ARG A 152 9.83 5.74 -18.69
C ARG A 152 11.09 6.08 -17.94
N TRP A 153 11.58 5.14 -17.14
CA TRP A 153 12.84 5.27 -16.41
C TRP A 153 13.96 4.49 -17.08
N LYS A 154 15.18 5.03 -16.99
CA LYS A 154 16.41 4.30 -17.32
C LYS A 154 17.11 3.87 -16.03
N ILE A 155 17.32 2.56 -15.90
CA ILE A 155 18.14 1.97 -14.84
C ILE A 155 19.58 1.89 -15.35
N SER A 156 20.55 2.28 -14.54
CA SER A 156 21.97 2.16 -14.89
C SER A 156 22.47 0.75 -14.60
N SER A 157 22.88 0.00 -15.63
CA SER A 157 23.50 -1.32 -15.51
C SER A 157 24.96 -1.27 -15.01
N ARG A 158 25.26 -0.50 -13.96
CA ARG A 158 26.60 -0.50 -13.33
C ARG A 158 26.47 -0.70 -11.82
N THR A 159 26.50 -1.98 -11.44
CA THR A 159 27.37 -2.59 -10.40
C THR A 159 27.14 -4.10 -10.48
N LEU A 160 27.74 -4.75 -11.48
CA LEU A 160 28.28 -6.08 -11.24
C LEU A 160 29.55 -5.81 -10.41
N LEU A 161 29.44 -5.94 -9.09
CA LEU A 161 30.63 -6.13 -8.27
C LEU A 161 31.30 -7.40 -8.80
N SER A 162 32.49 -7.23 -9.37
CA SER A 162 33.40 -8.32 -9.70
C SER A 162 33.54 -9.22 -8.46
N PRO A 163 33.31 -10.53 -8.56
CA PRO A 163 33.46 -11.44 -7.43
C PRO A 163 34.93 -11.82 -7.31
N ASN A 164 35.81 -10.90 -6.92
CA ASN A 164 37.20 -11.19 -6.56
C ASN A 164 37.81 -10.02 -5.78
N HIS A 165 37.47 -9.91 -4.49
CA HIS A 165 38.38 -9.40 -3.47
C HIS A 165 37.85 -9.72 -2.06
N PHE A 166 37.85 -11.01 -1.72
CA PHE A 166 38.01 -11.45 -0.34
C PHE A 166 39.11 -12.51 -0.37
N LEU A 167 40.25 -12.13 0.22
CA LEU A 167 41.58 -12.77 0.27
C LEU A 167 42.46 -12.51 -0.96
#